data_AF-A0A7X9PQF7-F1
#
_entry.id   AF-A0A7X9PQF7-F1
#
_cell.length_a   1.000
_cell.length_b   1.000
_cell.length_c   1.000
_cell.angle_alpha   90.00
_cell.angle_beta   90.00
_cell.angle_gamma   90.00
#
_symmetry.space_group_name_H-M   'P 1'
#
loop_
_entity.id
_entity.type
_entity.pdbx_description
1 polymer ?
#
loop_
_entity_poly.entity_id
_entity_poly.type
_entity_poly.pdbx_seq_one_letter_code
_entity_poly.pdbx_strand_id
1 'polypeptide(L)'
;FYLLDERFLKLSLDLSTVSKTKQEIILSKDMVNVPSNLSITEIKPEKIYIYATRLIAGTFPLKIVTNNSLPKNLILQKISAVPSKIDILYDSRINPQKIKIETEPIDLKKISSASTIDTKIVLPTGAYFPEGKPTTTRVMISVRNKAR
;
A
#
# COMPACT_ATOMS: atom_id res chain seq x y z
N PHE A 1 11.10 -7.15 -42.02
CA PHE A 1 11.15 -6.26 -40.84
C PHE A 1 11.08 -7.13 -39.60
N TYR A 2 12.20 -7.30 -38.89
CA TYR A 2 12.19 -7.98 -37.61
C TYR A 2 11.66 -6.99 -36.57
N LEU A 3 10.41 -7.20 -36.13
CA LEU A 3 9.84 -6.44 -35.03
C LEU A 3 10.70 -6.67 -33.80
N LEU A 4 11.16 -5.58 -33.20
CA LEU A 4 11.78 -5.59 -31.89
C LEU A 4 10.76 -6.16 -30.90
N ASP A 5 11.02 -7.35 -30.37
CA ASP A 5 10.18 -7.94 -29.33
C ASP A 5 10.66 -7.41 -27.97
N GLU A 6 9.96 -6.39 -27.50
CA GLU A 6 10.25 -5.67 -26.24
C GLU A 6 10.30 -6.60 -25.01
N ARG A 7 9.76 -7.83 -25.11
CA ARG A 7 9.80 -8.82 -24.01
C ARG A 7 11.20 -9.36 -23.73
N PHE A 8 12.16 -9.17 -24.64
CA PHE A 8 13.53 -9.67 -24.49
C PHE A 8 14.48 -8.68 -23.85
N LEU A 9 14.18 -7.36 -23.90
CA LEU A 9 15.02 -6.35 -23.25
C LEU A 9 14.71 -6.30 -21.75
N LYS A 10 15.38 -7.17 -21.00
CA LYS A 10 15.22 -7.29 -19.55
C LYS A 10 16.54 -7.07 -18.85
N LEU A 11 16.53 -6.26 -17.81
CA LEU A 11 17.62 -6.17 -16.85
C LEU A 11 17.41 -7.23 -15.76
N SER A 12 18.38 -8.10 -15.57
CA SER A 12 18.36 -9.10 -14.49
C SER A 12 19.38 -8.71 -13.44
N LEU A 13 18.94 -8.67 -12.19
CA LEU A 13 19.79 -8.31 -11.06
C LEU A 13 19.76 -9.42 -10.03
N ASP A 14 20.93 -9.92 -9.69
CA ASP A 14 21.08 -10.86 -8.60
C ASP A 14 21.09 -10.13 -7.24
N LEU A 15 20.03 -10.37 -6.46
CA LEU A 15 19.86 -9.82 -5.12
C LEU A 15 20.30 -10.79 -4.01
N SER A 16 20.90 -11.94 -4.35
CA SER A 16 21.36 -12.96 -3.40
C SER A 16 22.39 -12.42 -2.39
N THR A 17 23.14 -11.39 -2.78
CA THR A 17 24.17 -10.74 -1.96
C THR A 17 23.65 -9.57 -1.11
N VAL A 18 22.36 -9.23 -1.22
CA VAL A 18 21.74 -8.07 -0.58
C VAL A 18 21.48 -8.36 0.90
N SER A 19 22.57 -8.42 1.66
CA SER A 19 22.58 -8.50 3.12
C SER A 19 22.50 -7.12 3.77
N LYS A 20 22.69 -6.03 2.99
CA LYS A 20 22.77 -4.66 3.48
C LYS A 20 21.54 -3.85 3.06
N THR A 21 21.10 -2.99 3.98
CA THR A 21 19.94 -2.09 3.85
C THR A 21 20.05 -1.08 2.69
N LYS A 22 21.27 -0.84 2.19
CA LYS A 22 21.58 0.01 1.04
C LYS A 22 22.70 -0.66 0.23
N GLN A 23 22.44 -0.94 -1.03
CA GLN A 23 23.43 -1.47 -1.96
C GLN A 23 23.56 -0.54 -3.15
N GLU A 24 24.81 -0.22 -3.46
CA GLU A 24 25.17 0.47 -4.70
C GLU A 24 25.37 -0.59 -5.77
N ILE A 25 24.75 -0.40 -6.92
CA ILE A 25 24.89 -1.29 -8.08
C ILE A 25 25.35 -0.44 -9.25
N ILE A 26 26.42 -0.90 -9.88
CA ILE A 26 26.92 -0.37 -11.14
C ILE A 26 26.33 -1.25 -12.23
N LEU A 27 25.48 -0.67 -13.07
CA LEU A 27 24.82 -1.36 -14.18
C LEU A 27 25.81 -1.57 -15.31
N SER A 28 26.06 -2.82 -15.65
CA SER A 28 26.95 -3.22 -16.74
C SER A 28 26.18 -3.88 -17.88
N LYS A 29 26.78 -3.91 -19.08
CA LYS A 29 26.11 -4.38 -20.32
C LYS A 29 25.71 -5.85 -20.25
N ASP A 30 26.46 -6.66 -19.51
CA ASP A 30 26.19 -8.09 -19.28
C ASP A 30 24.94 -8.35 -18.42
N MET A 31 24.43 -7.35 -17.70
CA MET A 31 23.18 -7.47 -16.91
C MET A 31 21.91 -7.32 -17.76
N VAL A 32 22.04 -6.92 -19.02
CA VAL A 32 20.92 -6.66 -19.93
C VAL A 32 20.86 -7.78 -20.97
N ASN A 33 19.73 -8.48 -21.01
CA ASN A 33 19.48 -9.43 -22.06
C ASN A 33 19.16 -8.67 -23.36
N VAL A 34 19.98 -8.85 -24.39
CA VAL A 34 19.79 -8.23 -25.70
C VAL A 34 19.65 -9.29 -26.79
N PRO A 35 18.71 -9.13 -27.73
CA PRO A 35 18.62 -10.02 -28.88
C PRO A 35 19.89 -9.90 -29.73
N SER A 36 20.21 -10.96 -30.49
CA SER A 36 21.47 -11.10 -31.24
C SER A 36 21.72 -10.01 -32.29
N ASN A 37 20.72 -9.21 -32.64
CA ASN A 37 20.79 -8.12 -33.60
C ASN A 37 20.94 -6.72 -32.96
N LEU A 38 21.10 -6.61 -31.64
CA LEU A 38 21.24 -5.34 -30.93
C LEU A 38 22.50 -5.30 -30.06
N SER A 39 23.11 -4.12 -29.97
CA SER A 39 24.24 -3.86 -29.08
C SER A 39 23.92 -2.68 -28.16
N ILE A 40 24.34 -2.79 -26.90
CA ILE A 40 24.13 -1.75 -25.90
C ILE A 40 25.22 -0.70 -26.07
N THR A 41 24.82 0.51 -26.44
CA THR A 41 25.73 1.64 -26.62
C THR A 41 26.04 2.32 -25.30
N GLU A 42 25.01 2.60 -24.49
CA GLU A 42 25.10 3.36 -23.24
C GLU A 42 24.03 2.91 -22.22
N ILE A 43 24.32 3.04 -20.92
CA ILE A 43 23.36 2.85 -19.82
C ILE A 43 23.34 4.13 -18.98
N LYS A 44 22.15 4.74 -18.83
CA LYS A 44 21.93 5.96 -18.03
C LYS A 44 20.72 5.81 -17.12
N PRO A 45 20.87 5.93 -15.79
CA PRO A 45 22.12 6.12 -15.04
C PRO A 45 22.95 4.82 -14.97
N GLU A 46 24.28 4.94 -14.95
CA GLU A 46 25.19 3.80 -14.74
C GLU A 46 25.15 3.29 -13.29
N LYS A 47 24.88 4.19 -12.33
CA LYS A 47 24.86 3.87 -10.90
C LYS A 47 23.44 3.98 -10.36
N ILE A 48 22.98 2.93 -9.70
CA ILE A 48 21.70 2.91 -8.98
C ILE A 48 21.89 2.50 -7.52
N TYR A 49 20.94 2.88 -6.68
CA TYR A 49 20.89 2.48 -5.28
C TYR A 49 19.63 1.64 -5.04
N ILE A 50 19.83 0.45 -4.47
CA ILE A 50 18.73 -0.41 -4.04
C ILE A 50 18.70 -0.47 -2.52
N TYR A 51 17.50 -0.30 -1.98
CA TYR A 51 17.23 -0.42 -0.56
C TYR A 51 16.36 -1.65 -0.34
N ALA A 52 16.96 -2.72 0.16
CA ALA A 52 16.20 -3.91 0.55
C ALA A 52 16.04 -3.90 2.07
N THR A 53 14.82 -4.13 2.53
CA THR A 53 14.53 -4.28 3.96
C THR A 53 13.74 -5.53 4.21
N ARG A 54 13.96 -6.10 5.40
CA ARG A 54 13.16 -7.22 5.85
C ARG A 54 11.76 -6.72 6.18
N LEU A 55 10.77 -7.32 5.54
CA LEU A 55 9.38 -7.12 5.91
C LEU A 55 9.02 -8.05 7.07
N ILE A 56 8.31 -7.49 8.04
CA ILE A 56 7.77 -8.21 9.20
C ILE A 56 6.25 -8.21 9.08
N ALA A 57 5.64 -9.36 9.35
CA ALA A 57 4.19 -9.46 9.42
C ALA A 57 3.68 -8.94 10.76
N GLY A 58 2.57 -8.22 10.74
CA GLY A 58 1.89 -7.79 11.96
C GLY A 58 0.42 -7.49 11.72
N THR A 59 -0.36 -7.55 12.79
CA THR A 59 -1.80 -7.28 12.77
C THR A 59 -2.09 -6.07 13.63
N PHE A 60 -2.68 -5.03 13.02
CA PHE A 60 -2.90 -3.74 13.69
C PHE A 60 -4.38 -3.34 13.65
N PRO A 61 -4.86 -2.58 14.65
CA PRO A 61 -6.23 -2.08 14.66
C PRO A 61 -6.45 -1.09 13.51
N LEU A 62 -7.62 -1.18 12.87
CA LEU A 62 -8.08 -0.22 11.89
C LEU A 62 -8.80 0.94 12.58
N LYS A 63 -8.33 2.16 12.33
CA LYS A 63 -8.98 3.38 12.81
C LYS A 63 -9.85 3.99 11.71
N ILE A 64 -11.12 4.21 12.02
CA ILE A 64 -12.06 4.84 11.09
C ILE A 64 -11.86 6.34 11.13
N VAL A 65 -11.60 6.94 9.97
CA VAL A 65 -11.46 8.39 9.82
C VAL A 65 -12.75 8.95 9.26
N THR A 66 -13.26 10.00 9.89
CA THR A 66 -14.50 10.67 9.49
C THR A 66 -14.24 12.15 9.26
N ASN A 67 -14.87 12.71 8.23
CA ASN A 67 -14.89 14.14 7.96
C ASN A 67 -16.29 14.70 8.15
N ASN A 68 -16.36 16.00 8.44
CA ASN A 68 -17.60 16.73 8.74
C ASN A 68 -18.35 16.14 9.95
N SER A 69 -19.56 16.67 10.20
CA SER A 69 -20.44 16.21 11.26
C SER A 69 -21.73 15.65 10.67
N LEU A 70 -22.40 14.77 11.42
CA LEU A 70 -23.72 14.29 11.07
C LEU A 70 -24.73 15.46 10.95
N PRO A 71 -25.78 15.32 10.11
CA PRO A 71 -26.91 16.23 10.11
C PRO A 71 -27.48 16.48 11.53
N LYS A 72 -27.90 17.71 11.83
CA LYS A 72 -28.29 18.16 13.19
C LYS A 72 -29.43 17.35 13.83
N ASN A 73 -30.25 16.69 13.02
CA ASN A 73 -31.35 15.84 13.45
C ASN A 73 -30.92 14.41 13.83
N LEU A 74 -29.65 14.05 13.64
CA LEU A 74 -29.12 12.71 13.88
C LEU A 74 -28.08 12.67 15.00
N ILE A 75 -28.00 11.52 15.67
CA ILE A 75 -26.97 11.18 16.66
C ILE A 75 -26.32 9.86 16.25
N LEU A 76 -24.99 9.81 16.26
CA LEU A 76 -24.22 8.59 16.05
C LEU A 76 -24.44 7.64 17.22
N GLN A 77 -24.93 6.43 16.94
CA GLN A 77 -25.02 5.36 17.94
C GLN A 77 -23.76 4.50 17.94
N LYS A 78 -23.33 4.08 16.74
CA LYS A 78 -22.20 3.16 16.59
C LYS A 78 -21.56 3.35 15.22
N ILE A 79 -20.24 3.24 15.18
CA ILE A 79 -19.46 3.11 13.95
C ILE A 79 -18.46 1.98 14.13
N SER A 80 -18.40 1.07 13.16
CA SER A 80 -17.50 -0.10 13.23
C SER A 80 -17.06 -0.55 11.85
N ALA A 81 -15.84 -1.06 11.75
CA ALA A 81 -15.28 -1.60 10.51
C ALA A 81 -15.14 -3.12 10.59
N VAL A 82 -15.37 -3.79 9.46
CA VAL A 82 -15.18 -5.23 9.29
C VAL A 82 -14.29 -5.44 8.05
N PRO A 83 -13.05 -5.95 8.24
CA PRO A 83 -12.41 -6.32 9.50
C PRO A 83 -11.97 -5.11 10.36
N SER A 84 -11.92 -5.30 11.68
CA SER A 84 -11.47 -4.28 12.65
C SER A 84 -9.96 -4.28 12.91
N LYS A 85 -9.26 -5.33 12.45
CA LYS A 85 -7.82 -5.48 12.48
C LYS A 85 -7.33 -5.90 11.09
N ILE A 86 -6.21 -5.35 10.66
CA ILE A 86 -5.64 -5.58 9.33
C ILE A 86 -4.26 -6.21 9.48
N ASP A 87 -4.05 -7.28 8.71
CA ASP A 87 -2.73 -7.88 8.54
C ASP A 87 -1.93 -7.07 7.51
N ILE A 88 -0.72 -6.66 7.89
CA ILE A 88 0.20 -5.94 7.01
C ILE A 88 1.60 -6.54 7.09
N LEU A 89 2.37 -6.27 6.05
CA LEU A 89 3.83 -6.39 6.05
C LEU A 89 4.41 -4.99 6.24
N TYR A 90 5.37 -4.82 7.15
CA TYR A 90 6.00 -3.52 7.36
C TYR A 90 7.52 -3.64 7.47
N ASP A 91 8.22 -2.57 7.10
CA ASP A 91 9.67 -2.49 7.19
C ASP A 91 10.14 -2.65 8.64
N SER A 92 11.09 -3.56 8.87
CA SER A 92 11.62 -3.86 10.21
C SER A 92 12.20 -2.66 10.96
N ARG A 93 12.52 -1.55 10.26
CA ARG A 93 13.03 -0.31 10.86
C ARG A 93 11.92 0.57 11.45
N ILE A 94 10.65 0.33 11.09
CA ILE A 94 9.51 1.10 11.59
C ILE A 94 9.18 0.63 13.00
N ASN A 95 9.00 1.58 13.94
CA ASN A 95 8.49 1.25 15.26
C ASN A 95 7.02 0.80 15.14
N PRO A 96 6.67 -0.45 15.50
CA PRO A 96 5.31 -0.97 15.38
C PRO A 96 4.28 -0.13 16.13
N GLN A 97 4.65 0.48 17.25
CA GLN A 97 3.74 1.32 18.06
C GLN A 97 3.32 2.61 17.35
N LYS A 98 4.07 3.04 16.33
CA LYS A 98 3.76 4.24 15.53
C LYS A 98 2.95 3.92 14.28
N ILE A 99 2.71 2.65 13.97
CA ILE A 99 1.92 2.24 12.81
C ILE A 99 0.46 2.56 13.07
N LYS A 100 -0.12 3.40 12.21
CA LYS A 100 -1.54 3.76 12.21
C LYS A 100 -2.14 3.33 10.89
N ILE A 101 -3.07 2.39 10.95
CA ILE A 101 -3.85 1.97 9.79
C ILE A 101 -5.19 2.69 9.85
N GLU A 102 -5.50 3.42 8.80
CA GLU A 102 -6.68 4.29 8.76
C GLU A 102 -7.55 3.94 7.56
N THR A 103 -8.83 4.30 7.58
CA THR A 103 -9.66 4.29 6.38
C THR A 103 -9.47 5.59 5.59
N GLU A 104 -9.84 5.60 4.32
CA GLU A 104 -10.14 6.87 3.66
C GLU A 104 -11.23 7.62 4.46
N PRO A 105 -11.17 8.96 4.53
CA PRO A 105 -12.13 9.73 5.31
C PRO A 105 -13.57 9.56 4.83
N ILE A 106 -14.47 9.20 5.74
CA ILE A 106 -15.90 9.06 5.46
C ILE A 106 -16.63 10.36 5.78
N ASP A 107 -17.31 10.93 4.79
CA ASP A 107 -18.09 12.16 4.96
C ASP A 107 -19.43 11.89 5.68
N LEU A 108 -19.52 12.31 6.95
CA LEU A 108 -20.70 12.11 7.77
C LEU A 108 -21.89 12.96 7.35
N LYS A 109 -21.68 14.03 6.56
CA LYS A 109 -22.78 14.88 6.08
C LYS A 109 -23.72 14.15 5.13
N LYS A 110 -23.23 13.10 4.47
CA LYS A 110 -23.99 12.27 3.52
C LYS A 110 -24.85 11.19 4.19
N ILE A 111 -24.77 11.05 5.51
CA ILE A 111 -25.48 10.00 6.25
C ILE A 111 -26.85 10.53 6.69
N SER A 112 -27.92 9.95 6.13
CA SER A 112 -29.31 10.25 6.51
C SER A 112 -29.95 9.14 7.36
N SER A 113 -29.41 7.92 7.32
CA SER A 113 -29.90 6.74 8.02
C SER A 113 -28.76 5.76 8.27
N ALA A 114 -29.03 4.69 9.01
CA ALA A 114 -28.08 3.60 9.17
C ALA A 114 -27.64 3.09 7.79
N SER A 115 -26.33 2.95 7.60
CA SER A 115 -25.73 2.67 6.30
C SER A 115 -24.45 1.86 6.43
N THR A 116 -24.08 1.22 5.33
CA THR A 116 -22.85 0.45 5.19
C THR A 116 -22.08 1.02 4.01
N ILE A 117 -20.81 1.34 4.21
CA ILE A 117 -19.94 1.99 3.24
C ILE A 117 -18.68 1.15 3.08
N ASP A 118 -18.38 0.72 1.87
CA ASP A 118 -17.08 0.12 1.56
C ASP A 118 -16.08 1.25 1.28
N THR A 119 -14.98 1.27 2.01
CA THR A 119 -13.94 2.31 1.94
C THR A 119 -12.56 1.68 1.82
N LYS A 120 -11.60 2.38 1.23
CA LYS A 120 -10.22 1.89 1.15
C LYS A 120 -9.51 2.02 2.48
N ILE A 121 -8.56 1.13 2.70
CA ILE A 121 -7.63 1.18 3.83
C ILE A 121 -6.37 1.93 3.37
N VAL A 122 -5.96 2.91 4.15
CA VAL A 122 -4.75 3.71 3.96
C VAL A 122 -3.66 3.17 4.89
N LEU A 123 -2.56 2.72 4.30
CA LEU A 123 -1.37 2.27 5.02
C LEU A 123 -0.35 3.40 5.14
N PRO A 124 0.43 3.46 6.23
CA PRO A 124 1.54 4.38 6.36
C PRO A 124 2.69 3.99 5.43
N THR A 125 3.61 4.92 5.18
CA THR A 125 4.82 4.66 4.39
C THR A 125 5.63 3.51 4.96
N GLY A 126 6.02 2.56 4.09
CA GLY A 126 6.78 1.37 4.46
C GLY A 126 5.93 0.25 5.08
N ALA A 127 4.60 0.34 4.98
CA ALA A 127 3.67 -0.76 5.20
C ALA A 127 2.99 -1.16 3.89
N TYR A 128 2.70 -2.46 3.75
CA TYR A 128 2.21 -3.10 2.54
C TYR A 128 1.14 -4.14 2.90
N PHE A 129 0.18 -4.35 2.00
CA PHE A 129 -0.75 -5.46 2.13
C PHE A 129 -0.06 -6.78 1.76
N PRO A 130 -0.29 -7.88 2.50
CA PRO A 130 0.08 -9.20 2.04
C PRO A 130 -0.68 -9.55 0.76
N GLU A 131 -0.08 -10.39 -0.09
CA GLU A 131 -0.67 -10.77 -1.37
C GLU A 131 -2.08 -11.38 -1.21
N GLY A 132 -3.01 -10.98 -2.08
CA GLY A 132 -4.39 -11.46 -2.07
C GLY A 132 -5.28 -10.93 -0.94
N LYS A 133 -4.79 -10.06 -0.05
CA LYS A 133 -5.62 -9.44 1.00
C LYS A 133 -6.42 -8.25 0.45
N PRO A 134 -7.68 -8.06 0.91
CA PRO A 134 -8.51 -6.95 0.46
C PRO A 134 -7.95 -5.61 0.94
N THR A 135 -7.87 -4.64 0.04
CA THR A 135 -7.45 -3.25 0.32
C THR A 135 -8.61 -2.36 0.73
N THR A 136 -9.80 -2.94 0.90
CA THR A 136 -11.05 -2.28 1.27
C THR A 136 -11.63 -2.90 2.53
N THR A 137 -12.33 -2.09 3.31
CA THR A 137 -13.03 -2.49 4.53
C THR A 137 -14.45 -1.98 4.52
N ARG A 138 -15.34 -2.73 5.16
CA ARG A 138 -16.74 -2.38 5.27
C ARG A 138 -16.99 -1.63 6.56
N VAL A 139 -17.41 -0.38 6.47
CA VAL A 139 -17.76 0.46 7.61
C VAL A 139 -19.27 0.52 7.78
N MET A 140 -19.75 0.07 8.93
CA MET A 140 -21.16 0.10 9.32
C MET A 140 -21.39 1.28 10.26
N ILE A 141 -22.34 2.14 9.92
CA ILE A 141 -22.70 3.36 10.64
C ILE A 141 -24.15 3.26 11.09
N SER A 142 -24.38 3.31 12.40
CA SER A 142 -25.72 3.33 13.02
C SER A 142 -26.00 4.69 13.61
N VAL A 143 -27.13 5.29 13.23
CA VAL A 143 -27.57 6.62 13.66
C VAL A 143 -29.01 6.57 14.16
N ARG A 144 -29.38 7.46 15.09
CA ARG A 144 -30.76 7.66 15.55
C ARG A 144 -31.20 9.11 15.38
N ASN A 145 -32.50 9.34 15.26
CA ASN A 145 -33.05 10.69 15.31
C ASN A 145 -32.92 11.27 16.72
N LYS A 146 -32.58 12.56 16.81
CA LYS A 146 -32.43 13.29 18.08
C LYS A 146 -33.76 13.56 18.79
N ALA A 147 -34.87 13.59 18.05
CA ALA A 147 -36.21 13.85 18.56
C ALA A 147 -36.94 12.60 19.08
N ARG A 148 -36.25 11.45 19.18
CA ARG A 148 -36.79 10.16 19.62
C ARG A 148 -35.90 9.50 20.67
#